data_AF-A0A2V8LH81-F1
#
_entry.id   AF-A0A2V8LH81-F1
#
_cell.length_a   1.000
_cell.length_b   1.000
_cell.length_c   1.000
_cell.angle_alpha   90.00
_cell.angle_beta   90.00
_cell.angle_gamma   90.00
#
_symmetry.space_group_name_H-M   'P 1'
#
loop_
_entity.id
_entity.type
_entity.pdbx_description
1 polymer ?
#
loop_
_entity_poly.entity_id
_entity_poly.type
_entity_poly.pdbx_seq_one_letter_code
_entity_poly.pdbx_strand_id
1 'polypeptide(L)'
;MIIGFTLLVYLGPGVNSSEAQQIRIEGVFPRQLPRGQATVINVAVPSRDAIQSAEISPSTGVKVSGIKPGRNFQGALTWSELTIDVAKDAAPGDRTLAVLLPTGPTVPVTITIPSHVPSISELRVLPAQSNQPTLELQFAAVDGSADLGDSPYVWFMIGCGGESVPGVVHGKLNARDKGNGFVHAVVPNPHTSAGGGSSASGKCDLQVRMSDSAGFDSNTLKTTVD
;
A
#
# COMPACT_ATOMS: atom_id res chain seq x y z
N MET A 1 -27.07 -60.55 51.59
CA MET A 1 -27.09 -59.13 51.99
C MET A 1 -26.66 -58.32 50.78
N ILE A 2 -27.53 -57.41 50.34
CA ILE A 2 -27.45 -56.61 49.11
C ILE A 2 -26.36 -55.52 49.26
N ILE A 3 -25.73 -55.10 48.16
CA ILE A 3 -25.63 -53.70 47.69
C ILE A 3 -24.69 -53.66 46.48
N GLY A 4 -25.28 -53.41 45.31
CA GLY A 4 -24.57 -53.00 44.11
C GLY A 4 -24.21 -51.52 44.17
N PHE A 5 -23.14 -51.13 43.49
CA PHE A 5 -22.79 -49.73 43.28
C PHE A 5 -22.74 -49.43 41.79
N THR A 6 -23.76 -48.68 41.36
CA THR A 6 -23.91 -48.10 40.03
C THR A 6 -22.92 -46.94 39.88
N LEU A 7 -21.98 -47.03 38.95
CA LEU A 7 -21.12 -45.91 38.56
C LEU A 7 -21.88 -45.04 37.54
N LEU A 8 -22.36 -43.89 38.00
CA LEU A 8 -23.00 -42.86 37.17
C LEU A 8 -21.90 -42.11 36.40
N VAL A 9 -21.92 -42.21 35.07
CA VAL A 9 -21.09 -41.42 34.15
C VAL A 9 -21.71 -40.03 34.03
N TYR A 10 -21.06 -39.01 34.60
CA TYR A 10 -21.40 -37.61 34.33
C TYR A 10 -20.84 -37.21 32.96
N LEU A 11 -21.69 -37.26 31.93
CA LEU A 11 -21.50 -36.51 30.68
C LEU A 11 -21.87 -35.06 30.96
N GLY A 12 -20.89 -34.24 31.31
CA GLY A 12 -21.03 -32.79 31.28
C GLY A 12 -21.18 -32.32 29.81
N PRO A 13 -22.04 -31.34 29.51
CA PRO A 13 -22.10 -30.77 28.18
C PRO A 13 -20.76 -30.06 27.91
N GLY A 14 -19.95 -30.66 27.04
CA GLY A 14 -18.81 -30.00 26.44
C GLY A 14 -19.31 -28.75 25.75
N VAL A 15 -18.96 -27.59 26.30
CA VAL A 15 -19.09 -26.33 25.60
C VAL A 15 -18.16 -26.46 24.40
N ASN A 16 -18.72 -26.81 23.25
CA ASN A 16 -18.03 -26.65 21.98
C ASN A 16 -17.83 -25.15 21.80
N SER A 17 -16.69 -24.64 22.25
CA SER A 17 -16.12 -23.40 21.75
C SER A 17 -15.89 -23.63 20.25
N SER A 18 -16.92 -23.35 19.46
CA SER A 18 -16.78 -23.15 18.04
C SER A 18 -15.82 -21.97 17.90
N GLU A 19 -14.56 -22.24 17.56
CA GLU A 19 -13.64 -21.20 17.09
C GLU A 19 -14.35 -20.53 15.91
N ALA A 20 -15.00 -19.40 16.16
CA ALA A 20 -15.54 -18.58 15.10
C ALA A 20 -14.36 -18.23 14.19
N GLN A 21 -14.41 -18.68 12.93
CA GLN A 21 -13.38 -18.38 11.96
C GLN A 21 -13.18 -16.86 11.92
N GLN A 22 -12.00 -16.42 12.37
CA GLN A 22 -11.70 -15.01 12.49
C GLN A 22 -11.60 -14.41 11.10
N ILE A 23 -12.45 -13.42 10.79
CA ILE A 23 -12.45 -12.80 9.46
C ILE A 23 -11.23 -11.91 9.34
N ARG A 24 -10.39 -12.11 8.33
CA ARG A 24 -9.17 -11.32 8.12
C ARG A 24 -9.36 -10.34 6.99
N ILE A 25 -8.69 -9.19 7.11
CA ILE A 25 -8.46 -8.31 5.98
C ILE A 25 -7.30 -8.90 5.18
N GLU A 26 -7.55 -9.26 3.93
CA GLU A 26 -6.58 -9.92 3.03
C GLU A 26 -5.68 -8.90 2.33
N GLY A 27 -6.11 -7.65 2.23
CA GLY A 27 -5.35 -6.58 1.59
C GLY A 27 -5.76 -5.20 2.08
N VAL A 28 -4.78 -4.33 2.28
CA VAL A 28 -4.97 -2.88 2.54
C VAL A 28 -3.96 -2.09 1.74
N PHE A 29 -4.42 -1.14 0.94
CA PHE A 29 -3.54 -0.24 0.21
C PHE A 29 -4.15 1.15 -0.07
N PRO A 30 -3.44 2.25 0.18
CA PRO A 30 -2.16 2.32 0.89
C PRO A 30 -2.32 2.03 2.39
N ARG A 31 -1.21 1.73 3.08
CA ARG A 31 -1.18 1.60 4.55
C ARG A 31 -0.74 2.88 5.26
N GLN A 32 -0.12 3.81 4.53
CA GLN A 32 0.25 5.12 5.07
C GLN A 32 -0.93 6.10 5.01
N LEU A 33 -1.04 6.95 6.03
CA LEU A 33 -2.05 7.98 6.15
C LEU A 33 -1.39 9.34 6.44
N PRO A 34 -0.97 10.09 5.40
CA PRO A 34 -0.32 11.38 5.57
C PRO A 34 -1.21 12.39 6.30
N ARG A 35 -0.61 13.23 7.13
CA ARG A 35 -1.31 14.22 7.95
C ARG A 35 -1.87 15.36 7.11
N GLY A 36 -3.02 15.89 7.53
CA GLY A 36 -3.63 17.09 6.95
C GLY A 36 -4.37 16.86 5.63
N GLN A 37 -4.68 15.61 5.28
CA GLN A 37 -5.40 15.27 4.05
C GLN A 37 -6.36 14.09 4.25
N ALA A 38 -7.28 13.93 3.32
CA ALA A 38 -8.11 12.74 3.17
C ALA A 38 -7.36 11.70 2.32
N THR A 39 -7.29 10.46 2.79
CA THR A 39 -6.67 9.34 2.07
C THR A 39 -7.73 8.27 1.79
N VAL A 40 -7.85 7.87 0.53
CA VAL A 40 -8.68 6.71 0.16
C VAL A 40 -7.82 5.46 0.24
N ILE A 41 -8.21 4.52 1.10
CA ILE A 41 -7.61 3.20 1.19
C ILE A 41 -8.55 2.14 0.63
N ASN A 42 -7.97 1.15 -0.04
CA ASN A 42 -8.67 -0.02 -0.55
C ASN A 42 -8.50 -1.15 0.47
N VAL A 43 -9.60 -1.77 0.86
CA VAL A 43 -9.64 -2.87 1.82
C VAL A 43 -10.27 -4.09 1.16
N ALA A 44 -9.55 -5.20 1.16
CA ALA A 44 -10.01 -6.49 0.65
C ALA A 44 -10.42 -7.40 1.80
N VAL A 45 -11.68 -7.85 1.79
CA VAL A 45 -12.20 -8.82 2.77
C VAL A 45 -12.78 -10.05 2.06
N PRO A 46 -12.66 -11.26 2.64
CA PRO A 46 -13.20 -12.50 2.10
C PRO A 46 -14.69 -12.64 2.42
N SER A 47 -15.46 -11.61 2.11
CA SER A 47 -16.91 -11.59 2.24
C SER A 47 -17.53 -10.85 1.06
N ARG A 48 -18.76 -11.22 0.70
CA ARG A 48 -19.60 -10.47 -0.25
C ARG A 48 -20.36 -9.33 0.43
N ASP A 49 -20.37 -9.33 1.75
CA ASP A 49 -21.10 -8.35 2.53
C ASP A 49 -20.46 -6.98 2.45
N ALA A 50 -21.31 -5.95 2.49
CA ALA A 50 -20.84 -4.59 2.64
C ALA A 50 -20.27 -4.37 4.05
N ILE A 51 -19.18 -3.61 4.11
CA ILE A 51 -18.64 -3.09 5.37
C ILE A 51 -19.71 -2.18 6.01
N GLN A 52 -20.12 -2.50 7.24
CA GLN A 52 -21.11 -1.74 8.00
C GLN A 52 -20.47 -0.52 8.68
N SER A 53 -19.27 -0.69 9.23
CA SER A 53 -18.47 0.38 9.81
C SER A 53 -16.98 0.03 9.76
N ALA A 54 -16.13 1.03 10.01
CA ALA A 54 -14.70 0.83 10.18
C ALA A 54 -14.23 1.62 11.40
N GLU A 55 -13.39 0.98 12.20
CA GLU A 55 -12.86 1.51 13.45
C GLU A 55 -11.34 1.63 13.36
N ILE A 56 -10.82 2.77 13.81
CA ILE A 56 -9.39 3.05 13.89
C ILE A 56 -9.00 3.29 15.34
N SER A 57 -7.95 2.62 15.81
CA SER A 57 -7.46 2.77 17.18
C SER A 57 -5.94 2.94 17.22
N PRO A 58 -5.40 3.94 17.95
CA PRO A 58 -6.09 5.09 18.54
C PRO A 58 -6.76 6.01 17.52
N SER A 59 -7.96 6.52 17.80
CA SER A 59 -8.72 7.37 16.86
C SER A 59 -8.36 8.86 16.89
N THR A 60 -7.52 9.30 17.83
CA THR A 60 -7.18 10.73 17.99
C THR A 60 -6.60 11.31 16.70
N GLY A 61 -7.26 12.34 16.16
CA GLY A 61 -6.86 13.01 14.92
C GLY A 61 -7.15 12.23 13.64
N VAL A 62 -7.89 11.12 13.70
CA VAL A 62 -8.22 10.27 12.55
C VAL A 62 -9.72 9.99 12.51
N LYS A 63 -10.33 10.07 11.33
CA LYS A 63 -11.75 9.77 11.15
C LYS A 63 -11.98 9.02 9.85
N VAL A 64 -12.76 7.94 9.91
CA VAL A 64 -13.34 7.33 8.70
C VAL A 64 -14.52 8.20 8.26
N SER A 65 -14.41 8.86 7.11
CA SER A 65 -15.40 9.82 6.60
C SER A 65 -16.28 9.26 5.50
N GLY A 66 -15.89 8.15 4.88
CA GLY A 66 -16.68 7.48 3.86
C GLY A 66 -16.34 6.00 3.74
N ILE A 67 -17.35 5.21 3.41
CA ILE A 67 -17.23 3.80 3.04
C ILE A 67 -17.98 3.63 1.73
N LYS A 68 -17.27 3.22 0.69
CA LYS A 68 -17.87 2.90 -0.60
C LYS A 68 -17.82 1.38 -0.78
N PRO A 69 -18.99 0.73 -0.95
CA PRO A 69 -19.05 -0.70 -1.16
C PRO A 69 -18.19 -1.13 -2.35
N GLY A 70 -17.42 -2.19 -2.11
CA GLY A 70 -16.54 -2.73 -3.10
C GLY A 70 -17.22 -3.52 -4.21
N ARG A 71 -16.43 -3.82 -5.24
CA ARG A 71 -16.80 -4.84 -6.23
C ARG A 71 -16.20 -6.17 -5.83
N ASN A 72 -16.98 -7.24 -5.99
CA ASN A 72 -16.48 -8.60 -5.85
C ASN A 72 -15.46 -8.87 -6.97
N PHE A 73 -14.24 -9.23 -6.59
CA PHE A 73 -13.17 -9.63 -7.49
C PHE A 73 -12.98 -11.14 -7.38
N GLN A 74 -13.10 -11.84 -8.52
CA GLN A 74 -12.92 -13.30 -8.64
C GLN A 74 -13.79 -14.14 -7.67
N GLY A 75 -14.91 -13.59 -7.18
CA GLY A 75 -15.91 -14.31 -6.38
C GLY A 75 -15.53 -14.61 -4.92
N ALA A 76 -14.31 -14.24 -4.50
CA ALA A 76 -13.78 -14.54 -3.17
C ALA A 76 -13.46 -13.30 -2.32
N LEU A 77 -13.16 -12.14 -2.92
CA LEU A 77 -12.79 -10.93 -2.21
C LEU A 77 -13.63 -9.74 -2.65
N THR A 78 -14.11 -8.94 -1.70
CA THR A 78 -14.71 -7.64 -1.98
C THR A 78 -13.70 -6.53 -1.66
N TRP A 79 -13.37 -5.73 -2.68
CA TRP A 79 -12.46 -4.59 -2.57
C TRP A 79 -13.24 -3.29 -2.36
N SER A 80 -13.37 -2.84 -1.12
CA SER A 80 -14.10 -1.62 -0.75
C SER A 80 -13.14 -0.44 -0.57
N GLU A 81 -13.64 0.78 -0.77
CA GLU A 81 -12.87 2.01 -0.52
C GLU A 81 -13.30 2.61 0.82
N LEU A 82 -12.32 2.93 1.68
CA LEU A 82 -12.52 3.72 2.90
C LEU A 82 -11.83 5.08 2.72
N THR A 83 -12.57 6.17 2.91
CA THR A 83 -12.00 7.51 2.99
C THR A 83 -11.67 7.81 4.45
N ILE A 84 -10.40 8.12 4.71
CA ILE A 84 -9.89 8.43 6.05
C ILE A 84 -9.35 9.85 6.06
N ASP A 85 -9.93 10.71 6.89
CA ASP A 85 -9.43 12.05 7.15
C ASP A 85 -8.42 12.02 8.29
N VAL A 86 -7.23 12.59 8.05
CA VAL A 86 -6.19 12.74 9.07
C VAL A 86 -5.96 14.21 9.37
N ALA A 87 -6.11 14.59 10.63
CA ALA A 87 -5.86 15.95 11.10
C ALA A 87 -4.39 16.34 10.88
N LYS A 88 -4.14 17.64 10.66
CA LYS A 88 -2.79 18.16 10.41
C LYS A 88 -1.85 17.96 11.60
N ASP A 89 -2.40 17.95 12.80
CA ASP A 89 -1.73 17.80 14.09
C ASP A 89 -1.83 16.38 14.67
N ALA A 90 -2.37 15.41 13.91
CA ALA A 90 -2.40 14.02 14.35
C ALA A 90 -0.98 13.52 14.67
N ALA A 91 -0.83 12.85 15.81
CA ALA A 91 0.47 12.32 16.23
C ALA A 91 0.92 11.18 15.28
N PRO A 92 2.19 11.16 14.86
CA PRO A 92 2.75 10.04 14.11
C PRO A 92 2.64 8.70 14.85
N GLY A 93 2.69 7.60 14.10
CA GLY A 93 2.78 6.25 14.63
C GLY A 93 1.69 5.32 14.09
N ASP A 94 1.76 4.07 14.54
CA ASP A 94 0.85 3.02 14.12
C ASP A 94 -0.55 3.23 14.68
N ARG A 95 -1.52 2.76 13.89
CA ARG A 95 -2.93 2.62 14.21
C ARG A 95 -3.38 1.23 13.76
N THR A 96 -4.40 0.71 14.40
CA THR A 96 -5.10 -0.49 13.92
C THR A 96 -6.36 -0.07 13.19
N LEU A 97 -6.65 -0.76 12.09
CA LEU A 97 -7.89 -0.68 11.34
C LEU A 97 -8.63 -2.01 11.49
N ALA A 98 -9.85 -1.97 11.99
CA ALA A 98 -10.78 -3.09 11.92
C ALA A 98 -12.04 -2.65 11.18
N VAL A 99 -12.56 -3.52 10.32
CA VAL A 99 -13.87 -3.31 9.67
C VAL A 99 -14.91 -4.25 10.27
N LEU A 100 -16.13 -3.75 10.43
CA LEU A 100 -17.28 -4.51 10.89
C LEU A 100 -18.08 -5.00 9.68
N LEU A 101 -18.28 -6.31 9.62
CA LEU A 101 -19.15 -6.99 8.66
C LEU A 101 -20.39 -7.52 9.40
N PRO A 102 -21.47 -7.88 8.68
CA PRO A 102 -22.65 -8.51 9.30
C PRO A 102 -22.33 -9.78 10.09
N THR A 103 -21.26 -10.47 9.71
CA THR A 103 -20.76 -11.70 10.34
C THR A 103 -19.82 -11.44 11.53
N GLY A 104 -19.44 -10.20 11.79
CA GLY A 104 -18.60 -9.80 12.91
C GLY A 104 -17.44 -8.87 12.53
N PRO A 105 -16.64 -8.43 13.51
CA PRO A 105 -15.46 -7.62 13.28
C PRO A 105 -14.34 -8.45 12.66
N THR A 106 -13.53 -7.79 11.83
CA THR A 106 -12.30 -8.37 11.29
C THR A 106 -11.14 -8.30 12.28
N VAL A 107 -10.11 -9.11 12.05
CA VAL A 107 -8.81 -8.95 12.70
C VAL A 107 -8.24 -7.57 12.36
N PRO A 108 -7.84 -6.77 13.36
CA PRO A 108 -7.25 -5.47 13.08
C PRO A 108 -5.94 -5.58 12.30
N VAL A 109 -5.74 -4.68 11.36
CA VAL A 109 -4.50 -4.55 10.57
C VAL A 109 -3.83 -3.20 10.81
N THR A 110 -2.51 -3.15 10.71
CA THR A 110 -1.77 -1.91 10.94
C THR A 110 -1.85 -0.97 9.74
N ILE A 111 -2.20 0.28 10.02
CA ILE A 111 -2.05 1.46 9.16
C ILE A 111 -1.21 2.48 9.93
N THR A 112 -0.47 3.34 9.24
CA THR A 112 0.53 4.18 9.92
C THR A 112 0.37 5.64 9.51
N ILE A 113 0.36 6.54 10.49
CA ILE A 113 0.53 7.97 10.26
C ILE A 113 2.03 8.24 10.27
N PRO A 114 2.66 8.54 9.13
CA PRO A 114 4.10 8.68 9.09
C PRO A 114 4.53 9.99 9.76
N SER A 115 5.74 9.99 10.33
CA SER A 115 6.31 11.19 10.96
C SER A 115 6.63 12.28 9.94
N HIS A 116 6.91 11.88 8.71
CA HIS A 116 7.16 12.72 7.55
C HIS A 116 6.80 11.90 6.30
N VAL A 117 6.70 12.54 5.14
CA VAL A 117 6.53 11.84 3.87
C VAL A 117 7.54 12.45 2.91
N PRO A 118 8.39 11.64 2.24
CA PRO A 118 9.29 12.19 1.25
C PRO A 118 8.48 12.80 0.10
N SER A 119 9.00 13.84 -0.52
CA SER A 119 8.39 14.46 -1.69
C SER A 119 9.36 14.44 -2.85
N ILE A 120 8.83 14.26 -4.05
CA ILE A 120 9.62 14.26 -5.28
C ILE A 120 9.06 15.29 -6.27
N SER A 121 9.94 15.88 -7.07
CA SER A 121 9.59 16.88 -8.08
C SER A 121 10.56 16.84 -9.27
N GLU A 122 10.28 17.63 -10.30
CA GLU A 122 11.20 17.85 -11.42
C GLU A 122 11.68 16.57 -12.13
N LEU A 123 10.76 15.63 -12.39
CA LEU A 123 11.08 14.41 -13.14
C LEU A 123 11.62 14.75 -14.53
N ARG A 124 12.81 14.26 -14.83
CA ARG A 124 13.49 14.34 -16.11
C ARG A 124 13.88 12.94 -16.56
N VAL A 125 13.67 12.68 -17.85
CA VAL A 125 14.19 11.50 -18.53
C VAL A 125 15.47 11.96 -19.19
N LEU A 126 16.61 11.44 -18.75
CA LEU A 126 17.90 11.81 -19.28
C LEU A 126 18.08 11.16 -20.66
N PRO A 127 18.79 11.83 -21.59
CA PRO A 127 18.99 11.31 -22.94
C PRO A 127 19.55 9.89 -22.89
N ALA A 128 18.86 8.96 -23.55
CA ALA A 128 19.33 7.59 -23.65
C ALA A 128 20.73 7.56 -24.28
N GLN A 129 21.66 6.85 -23.64
CA GLN A 129 22.90 6.50 -24.31
C GLN A 129 22.54 5.55 -25.46
N SER A 130 22.91 5.92 -26.70
CA SER A 130 22.59 5.13 -27.89
C SER A 130 22.97 3.66 -27.66
N ASN A 131 22.01 2.75 -27.86
CA ASN A 131 22.11 1.29 -27.65
C ASN A 131 21.99 0.75 -26.21
N GLN A 132 21.53 1.53 -25.23
CA GLN A 132 21.22 0.98 -23.90
C GLN A 132 19.76 0.56 -23.76
N PRO A 133 19.47 -0.62 -23.17
CA PRO A 133 18.11 -1.13 -23.00
C PRO A 133 17.36 -0.48 -21.84
N THR A 134 17.76 0.72 -21.41
CA THR A 134 17.34 1.37 -20.17
C THR A 134 17.11 2.86 -20.35
N LEU A 135 16.20 3.41 -19.56
CA LEU A 135 15.98 4.85 -19.41
C LEU A 135 16.60 5.29 -18.08
N GLU A 136 17.37 6.38 -18.13
CA GLU A 136 17.85 7.02 -16.91
C GLU A 136 16.87 8.14 -16.52
N LEU A 137 16.41 8.09 -15.28
CA LEU A 137 15.51 9.05 -14.68
C LEU A 137 16.28 9.88 -13.66
N GLN A 138 15.99 11.17 -13.62
CA GLN A 138 16.44 12.08 -12.57
C GLN A 138 15.23 12.82 -12.01
N PHE A 139 15.15 12.94 -10.69
CA PHE A 139 14.16 13.78 -10.03
C PHE A 139 14.72 14.35 -8.74
N ALA A 140 14.21 15.52 -8.34
CA ALA A 140 14.48 16.08 -7.04
C ALA A 140 13.71 15.30 -5.97
N ALA A 141 14.34 15.07 -4.83
CA ALA A 141 13.80 14.41 -3.66
C ALA A 141 14.04 15.30 -2.44
N VAL A 142 12.99 15.50 -1.64
CA VAL A 142 13.03 16.25 -0.39
C VAL A 142 12.43 15.39 0.70
N ASP A 143 13.20 15.21 1.75
CA ASP A 143 12.81 14.48 2.94
C ASP A 143 13.25 15.25 4.18
N GLY A 144 12.25 15.75 4.91
CA GLY A 144 12.45 16.58 6.09
C GLY A 144 13.06 15.83 7.28
N SER A 145 13.04 14.49 7.30
CA SER A 145 13.71 13.70 8.33
C SER A 145 15.18 13.43 7.98
N ALA A 146 15.53 13.59 6.70
CA ALA A 146 16.80 13.20 6.12
C ALA A 146 17.13 11.71 6.32
N ASP A 147 16.15 10.82 6.18
CA ASP A 147 16.29 9.36 6.30
C ASP A 147 16.00 8.58 4.99
N LEU A 148 15.92 9.25 3.83
CA LEU A 148 15.89 8.63 2.50
C LEU A 148 16.93 7.52 2.28
N GLY A 149 18.07 7.62 2.95
CA GLY A 149 19.25 6.80 2.68
C GLY A 149 19.89 7.12 1.33
N ASP A 150 20.95 6.39 1.00
CA ASP A 150 21.72 6.62 -0.24
C ASP A 150 21.13 5.90 -1.45
N SER A 151 20.23 4.93 -1.20
CA SER A 151 19.69 4.00 -2.20
C SER A 151 18.17 3.79 -2.04
N PRO A 152 17.35 4.84 -2.20
CA PRO A 152 15.90 4.75 -2.02
C PRO A 152 15.26 3.81 -3.04
N TYR A 153 14.11 3.24 -2.70
CA TYR A 153 13.31 2.47 -3.64
C TYR A 153 12.60 3.41 -4.61
N VAL A 154 12.73 3.15 -5.91
CA VAL A 154 12.05 3.90 -6.97
C VAL A 154 11.07 2.96 -7.66
N TRP A 155 9.79 3.20 -7.42
CA TRP A 155 8.69 2.47 -8.05
C TRP A 155 8.32 3.14 -9.35
N PHE A 156 8.06 2.34 -10.38
CA PHE A 156 7.60 2.84 -11.66
C PHE A 156 6.44 2.03 -12.22
N MET A 157 5.64 2.69 -13.05
CA MET A 157 4.63 2.07 -13.92
C MET A 157 4.86 2.59 -15.33
N ILE A 158 5.02 1.70 -16.31
CA ILE A 158 5.15 2.06 -17.72
C ILE A 158 3.96 1.47 -18.51
N GLY A 159 3.21 2.31 -19.22
CA GLY A 159 2.09 1.88 -20.06
C GLY A 159 2.21 2.42 -21.49
N CYS A 160 2.29 1.51 -22.47
CA CYS A 160 2.48 1.86 -23.89
C CYS A 160 1.26 1.51 -24.76
N GLY A 161 0.05 1.79 -24.26
CA GLY A 161 -1.22 1.41 -24.93
C GLY A 161 -1.68 -0.03 -24.68
N GLY A 162 -0.88 -0.85 -23.99
CA GLY A 162 -1.22 -2.19 -23.49
C GLY A 162 -1.29 -2.26 -21.96
N GLU A 163 -1.11 -3.47 -21.40
CA GLU A 163 -1.01 -3.66 -19.95
C GLU A 163 0.17 -2.86 -19.39
N SER A 164 -0.06 -2.14 -18.29
CA SER A 164 1.00 -1.36 -17.65
C SER A 164 1.93 -2.28 -16.86
N VAL A 165 3.24 -2.08 -17.02
CA VAL A 165 4.27 -2.87 -16.36
C VAL A 165 4.69 -2.16 -15.06
N PRO A 166 4.38 -2.72 -13.88
CA PRO A 166 4.94 -2.26 -12.62
C PRO A 166 6.41 -2.71 -12.48
N GLY A 167 7.21 -1.92 -11.80
CA GLY A 167 8.51 -2.36 -11.35
C GLY A 167 9.07 -1.51 -10.22
N VAL A 168 10.17 -1.99 -9.64
CA VAL A 168 10.93 -1.29 -8.62
C VAL A 168 12.42 -1.44 -8.92
N VAL A 169 13.15 -0.35 -8.77
CA VAL A 169 14.61 -0.32 -8.84
C VAL A 169 15.16 0.44 -7.65
N HIS A 170 16.44 0.25 -7.35
CA HIS A 170 17.14 1.11 -6.42
C HIS A 170 17.61 2.38 -7.16
N GLY A 171 17.25 3.53 -6.60
CA GLY A 171 17.81 4.81 -7.01
C GLY A 171 19.18 5.04 -6.39
N LYS A 172 19.85 6.11 -6.83
CA LYS A 172 21.10 6.63 -6.26
C LYS A 172 20.93 8.10 -5.94
N LEU A 173 21.15 8.48 -4.69
CA LEU A 173 21.12 9.88 -4.25
C LEU A 173 22.50 10.52 -4.47
N ASN A 174 22.60 11.53 -5.36
CA ASN A 174 23.90 12.08 -5.79
C ASN A 174 24.29 13.43 -5.14
N ALA A 175 23.31 14.22 -4.69
CA ALA A 175 23.55 15.49 -4.00
C ALA A 175 22.70 15.49 -2.74
N ARG A 176 23.27 15.76 -1.57
CA ARG A 176 22.53 15.83 -0.31
C ARG A 176 22.82 17.16 0.37
N ASP A 177 21.82 18.04 0.41
CA ASP A 177 21.83 19.20 1.31
C ASP A 177 20.60 19.11 2.22
N LYS A 178 20.84 18.76 3.49
CA LYS A 178 19.84 18.80 4.57
C LYS A 178 18.48 18.20 4.20
N GLY A 179 18.49 16.95 3.73
CA GLY A 179 17.27 16.22 3.35
C GLY A 179 16.82 16.44 1.90
N ASN A 180 17.48 17.32 1.16
CA ASN A 180 17.22 17.56 -0.25
C ASN A 180 18.27 16.88 -1.12
N GLY A 181 17.88 16.40 -2.29
CA GLY A 181 18.80 15.81 -3.24
C GLY A 181 18.22 15.46 -4.59
N PHE A 182 19.09 14.95 -5.46
CA PHE A 182 18.67 14.38 -6.75
C PHE A 182 18.86 12.88 -6.73
N VAL A 183 17.78 12.17 -7.04
CA VAL A 183 17.77 10.73 -7.21
C VAL A 183 17.90 10.42 -8.69
N HIS A 184 18.84 9.55 -9.01
CA HIS A 184 18.97 8.92 -10.32
C HIS A 184 18.48 7.49 -10.23
N ALA A 185 17.67 7.05 -11.20
CA ALA A 185 17.20 5.68 -11.28
C ALA A 185 17.28 5.18 -12.72
N VAL A 186 17.67 3.93 -12.90
CA VAL A 186 17.74 3.30 -14.21
C VAL A 186 16.62 2.28 -14.30
N VAL A 187 15.68 2.50 -15.21
CA VAL A 187 14.52 1.63 -15.43
C VAL A 187 14.59 0.97 -16.82
N PRO A 188 13.91 -0.16 -17.05
CA PRO A 188 13.85 -0.77 -18.38
C PRO A 188 13.26 0.20 -19.42
N ASN A 189 13.85 0.23 -20.61
CA ASN A 189 13.28 0.98 -21.73
C ASN A 189 12.21 0.12 -22.44
N PRO A 190 10.96 0.60 -22.56
CA PRO A 190 9.87 -0.16 -23.17
C PRO A 190 10.06 -0.47 -24.66
N HIS A 191 10.91 0.29 -25.36
CA HIS A 191 11.19 0.11 -26.79
C HIS A 191 12.31 -0.90 -27.06
N THR A 192 13.07 -1.28 -26.04
CA THR A 192 14.17 -2.24 -26.15
C THR A 192 13.87 -3.43 -25.27
N SER A 193 13.09 -4.37 -25.80
CA SER A 193 12.73 -5.58 -25.07
C SER A 193 13.98 -6.39 -24.71
N ALA A 194 14.34 -6.43 -23.43
CA ALA A 194 15.43 -7.24 -22.91
C ALA A 194 15.04 -8.72 -22.70
N GLY A 195 13.83 -9.12 -23.12
CA GLY A 195 13.36 -10.50 -23.00
C GLY A 195 11.98 -10.72 -23.61
N GLY A 196 11.94 -11.30 -24.81
CA GLY A 196 10.80 -12.03 -25.39
C GLY A 196 9.49 -11.29 -25.70
N GLY A 197 9.23 -10.11 -25.12
CA GLY A 197 8.05 -9.29 -25.44
C GLY A 197 8.26 -8.45 -26.70
N SER A 198 7.19 -8.13 -27.43
CA SER A 198 7.29 -7.17 -28.54
C SER A 198 7.73 -5.79 -28.01
N SER A 199 8.70 -5.16 -28.69
CA SER A 199 9.02 -3.74 -28.47
C SER A 199 7.73 -2.91 -28.54
N ALA A 200 7.53 -2.03 -27.57
CA ALA A 200 6.43 -1.05 -27.65
C ALA A 200 6.68 -0.11 -28.84
N SER A 201 5.63 0.42 -29.45
CA SER A 201 5.73 1.44 -30.51
C SER A 201 4.96 2.69 -30.10
N GLY A 202 5.58 3.86 -30.15
CA GLY A 202 4.95 5.13 -29.80
C GLY A 202 5.10 5.49 -28.33
N LYS A 203 4.39 6.55 -27.91
CA LYS A 203 4.52 7.15 -26.58
C LYS A 203 4.05 6.22 -25.46
N CYS A 204 4.86 6.09 -24.41
CA CYS A 204 4.54 5.38 -23.18
C CYS A 204 4.36 6.33 -22.01
N ASP A 205 3.29 6.16 -21.23
CA ASP A 205 3.09 6.85 -19.98
C ASP A 205 3.99 6.24 -18.89
N LEU A 206 4.78 7.08 -18.24
CA LEU A 206 5.65 6.70 -17.11
C LEU A 206 5.15 7.38 -15.85
N GLN A 207 4.91 6.60 -14.80
CA GLN A 207 4.67 7.09 -13.45
C GLN A 207 5.82 6.68 -12.55
N VAL A 208 6.23 7.56 -11.64
CA VAL A 208 7.35 7.34 -10.71
C VAL A 208 6.92 7.72 -9.30
N ARG A 209 7.32 6.91 -8.33
CA ARG A 209 7.25 7.19 -6.89
C ARG A 209 8.57 6.77 -6.24
N MET A 210 8.85 7.32 -5.08
CA MET A 210 10.00 6.96 -4.27
C MET A 210 9.53 6.59 -2.87
N SER A 211 10.16 5.58 -2.27
CA SER A 211 9.98 5.29 -0.84
C SER A 211 11.24 5.61 -0.06
N ASP A 212 11.07 6.12 1.15
CA ASP A 212 12.16 6.23 2.12
C ASP A 212 12.55 4.85 2.69
N SER A 213 13.50 4.84 3.63
CA SER A 213 13.97 3.62 4.27
C SER A 213 12.94 2.94 5.20
N ALA A 214 11.94 3.69 5.65
CA ALA A 214 10.80 3.17 6.43
C ALA A 214 9.67 2.63 5.54
N GLY A 215 9.77 2.81 4.22
CA GLY A 215 8.78 2.37 3.25
C GLY A 215 7.61 3.34 3.07
N PHE A 216 7.75 4.62 3.46
CA PHE A 216 6.74 5.62 3.15
C PHE A 216 6.95 6.20 1.75
N ASP A 217 5.89 6.13 0.96
CA ASP A 217 5.86 6.53 -0.44
C ASP A 217 5.64 8.04 -0.58
N SER A 218 6.35 8.61 -1.54
CA SER A 218 6.21 9.99 -1.97
C SER A 218 4.93 10.24 -2.77
N ASN A 219 4.72 11.50 -3.16
CA ASN A 219 3.82 11.82 -4.27
C ASN A 219 4.25 11.10 -5.57
N THR A 220 3.32 11.01 -6.52
CA THR A 220 3.59 10.43 -7.85
C THR A 220 3.94 11.50 -8.87
N LEU A 221 5.03 11.30 -9.60
CA LEU A 221 5.35 12.08 -10.80
C LEU A 221 4.91 11.30 -12.04
N LYS A 222 4.49 12.01 -13.07
CA LYS A 222 4.07 11.43 -14.35
C LYS A 222 4.76 12.15 -15.50
N THR A 223 5.17 11.40 -16.49
CA THR A 223 5.72 11.91 -17.75
C THR A 223 5.40 10.94 -18.89
N THR A 224 5.79 11.30 -20.09
CA THR A 224 5.71 10.44 -21.27
C THR A 224 7.12 10.19 -21.80
N VAL A 225 7.39 8.97 -22.24
CA VAL A 225 8.65 8.57 -22.88
C VAL A 225 8.36 8.06 -24.29
N ASP A 226 9.33 8.28 -25.18
CA ASP A 226 9.31 7.84 -26.59
C ASP A 226 10.17 6.60 -26.81
#